data_AF-A0A847H3V7-F1
#
_entry.id   AF-A0A847H3V7-F1
#
_cell.length_a   1.000
_cell.length_b   1.000
_cell.length_c   1.000
_cell.angle_alpha   90.00
_cell.angle_beta   90.00
_cell.angle_gamma   90.00
#
_symmetry.space_group_name_H-M   'P 1'
#
loop_
_entity.id
_entity.type
_entity.pdbx_description
1 polymer ?
#
loop_
_entity_poly.entity_id
_entity_poly.type
_entity_poly.pdbx_seq_one_letter_code
_entity_poly.pdbx_strand_id
1 'polypeptide(L)'
;MIYDKRYLLKLGTARVPVWLRHINNVLDASELTTESNREHIERHDVAECVLETVKPVAFDLSAEIAQTGRFVIIDNYQIAGGGVILDAAPGQGGLIEEYVSQREKAWRRSRITPALRGLRHGQRSTLVIINGPADTGKADIAFQLEERLFNEGRQVYYLGVDNSLLAIGGQSGADNLRDEYIRRLGETSHLFTDAGFILITTISNLEDYELNILKTLTSPGDYLVVSVDDHNLSDDFVDLIIDSKKEKAVSVAQIIYLLTKRQYLPDYSI
;
A
#
# COMPACT_ATOMS: atom_id res chain seq x y z
N MET A 1 -16.86 -10.46 18.89
CA MET A 1 -16.15 -9.80 17.78
C MET A 1 -17.12 -9.67 16.60
N ILE A 2 -17.21 -8.51 15.96
CA ILE A 2 -18.12 -8.24 14.83
C ILE A 2 -17.33 -7.87 13.57
N TYR A 3 -17.92 -8.03 12.39
CA TYR A 3 -17.35 -7.54 11.12
C TYR A 3 -17.16 -6.02 11.12
N ASP A 4 -16.22 -5.54 10.29
CA ASP A 4 -15.89 -4.12 10.03
C ASP A 4 -15.47 -3.27 11.25
N LYS A 5 -15.47 -3.83 12.46
CA LYS A 5 -14.95 -3.17 13.65
C LYS A 5 -13.45 -3.41 13.79
N ARG A 6 -12.71 -2.33 14.04
CA ARG A 6 -11.28 -2.36 14.38
C ARG A 6 -11.06 -2.87 15.80
N TYR A 7 -10.19 -3.86 15.93
CA TYR A 7 -9.67 -4.37 17.21
C TYR A 7 -8.14 -4.24 17.26
N LEU A 8 -7.53 -4.56 18.40
CA LEU A 8 -6.09 -4.67 18.55
C LEU A 8 -5.70 -6.12 18.84
N LEU A 9 -4.87 -6.70 17.98
CA LEU A 9 -4.25 -8.01 18.18
C LEU A 9 -2.90 -7.81 18.88
N LYS A 10 -2.72 -8.51 20.00
CA LYS A 10 -1.43 -8.63 20.68
C LYS A 10 -0.88 -10.03 20.50
N LEU A 11 0.28 -10.14 19.87
CA LEU A 11 0.99 -11.39 19.61
C LEU A 11 2.47 -11.17 19.99
N GLY A 12 2.96 -11.90 21.00
CA GLY A 12 4.29 -11.65 21.56
C GLY A 12 4.47 -10.19 21.99
N THR A 13 5.44 -9.51 21.38
CA THR A 13 5.73 -8.08 21.58
C THR A 13 4.96 -7.17 20.62
N ALA A 14 4.37 -7.72 19.54
CA ALA A 14 3.63 -6.96 18.55
C ALA A 14 2.24 -6.58 19.06
N ARG A 15 1.81 -5.36 18.70
CA ARG A 15 0.44 -4.87 18.85
C ARG A 15 0.03 -4.26 17.54
N VAL A 16 -0.92 -4.89 16.85
CA VAL A 16 -1.37 -4.43 15.54
C VAL A 16 -2.88 -4.31 15.47
N PRO A 17 -3.41 -3.36 14.70
CA PRO A 17 -4.85 -3.34 14.42
C PRO A 17 -5.25 -4.56 13.60
N VAL A 18 -6.43 -5.12 13.91
CA VAL A 18 -6.96 -6.32 13.27
C VAL A 18 -8.47 -6.21 13.04
N TRP A 19 -8.97 -6.84 12.00
CA TRP A 19 -10.39 -6.99 11.69
C TRP A 19 -10.76 -8.46 11.56
N LEU A 20 -12.01 -8.76 11.85
CA LEU A 20 -12.61 -10.05 11.55
C LEU A 20 -12.98 -10.07 10.07
N ARG A 21 -12.32 -10.93 9.28
CA ARG A 21 -12.55 -11.03 7.83
C ARG A 21 -13.58 -12.08 7.48
N HIS A 22 -13.51 -13.23 8.13
CA HIS A 22 -14.44 -14.34 7.91
C HIS A 22 -14.60 -15.17 9.17
N ILE A 23 -15.80 -15.65 9.45
CA ILE A 23 -16.06 -16.64 10.50
C ILE A 23 -16.28 -17.98 9.80
N ASN A 24 -15.38 -18.94 9.99
CA ASN A 24 -15.50 -20.27 9.40
C ASN A 24 -16.51 -21.11 10.18
N ASN A 25 -16.36 -21.15 11.51
CA ASN A 25 -17.21 -21.93 12.41
C ASN A 25 -17.33 -21.21 13.75
N VAL A 26 -18.50 -21.31 14.38
CA VAL A 26 -18.69 -20.92 15.78
C VAL A 26 -19.25 -22.10 16.55
N LEU A 27 -18.67 -22.35 17.72
CA LEU A 27 -19.13 -23.33 18.68
C LEU A 27 -19.53 -22.59 19.96
N ASP A 28 -20.80 -22.70 20.33
CA ASP A 28 -21.27 -22.20 21.61
C ASP A 28 -20.72 -23.11 22.71
N ALA A 29 -19.81 -22.61 23.56
CA ALA A 29 -19.19 -23.42 24.59
C ALA A 29 -20.19 -23.92 25.66
N SER A 30 -21.38 -23.32 25.73
CA SER A 30 -22.43 -23.66 26.69
C SER A 30 -23.33 -24.77 26.17
N GLU A 31 -23.65 -24.75 24.86
CA GLU A 31 -24.59 -25.68 24.23
C GLU A 31 -23.90 -26.76 23.39
N LEU A 32 -22.59 -26.62 23.13
CA LEU A 32 -21.78 -27.49 22.25
C LEU A 32 -22.37 -27.65 20.84
N THR A 33 -23.17 -26.68 20.40
CA THR A 33 -23.76 -26.62 19.06
C THR A 33 -22.82 -25.87 18.13
N THR A 34 -22.60 -26.42 16.93
CA THR A 34 -21.81 -25.77 15.88
C THR A 34 -22.75 -25.05 14.92
N GLU A 35 -22.57 -23.73 14.80
CA GLU A 35 -23.30 -22.90 13.85
C GLU A 35 -22.33 -22.32 12.81
N SER A 36 -22.64 -22.53 11.53
CA SER A 36 -21.75 -22.19 10.41
C SER A 36 -22.11 -20.88 9.68
N ASN A 37 -22.88 -19.97 10.30
CA ASN A 37 -23.34 -18.73 9.64
C ASN A 37 -23.61 -17.55 10.60
N ARG A 38 -22.89 -17.45 11.73
CA ARG A 38 -23.05 -16.27 12.61
C ARG A 38 -22.39 -15.03 11.98
N GLU A 39 -23.06 -13.88 12.11
CA GLU A 39 -22.51 -12.58 11.70
C GLU A 39 -21.57 -11.97 12.76
N HIS A 40 -21.52 -12.55 13.95
CA HIS A 40 -20.67 -12.11 15.04
C HIS A 40 -20.32 -13.24 16.00
N ILE A 41 -19.20 -13.07 16.71
CA ILE A 41 -18.74 -13.96 17.77
C ILE A 41 -19.16 -13.34 19.11
N GLU A 42 -19.96 -14.04 19.90
CA GLU A 42 -20.44 -13.58 21.21
C GLU A 42 -19.45 -13.89 22.34
N ARG A 43 -19.80 -13.47 23.55
CA ARG A 43 -19.02 -13.79 24.74
C ARG A 43 -19.22 -15.27 25.05
N HIS A 44 -18.13 -15.97 25.33
CA HIS A 44 -18.09 -17.42 25.60
C HIS A 44 -18.16 -18.32 24.35
N ASP A 45 -18.27 -17.75 23.15
CA ASP A 45 -18.11 -18.51 21.92
C ASP A 45 -16.66 -18.93 21.68
N VAL A 46 -16.49 -20.09 21.08
CA VAL A 46 -15.23 -20.53 20.47
C VAL A 46 -15.40 -20.52 18.97
N ALA A 47 -14.62 -19.70 18.27
CA ALA A 47 -14.75 -19.54 16.82
C ALA A 47 -13.44 -19.82 16.09
N GLU A 48 -13.58 -20.49 14.95
CA GLU A 48 -12.55 -20.53 13.92
C GLU A 48 -12.82 -19.38 12.96
N CYS A 49 -11.88 -18.44 12.84
CA CYS A 49 -12.07 -17.24 12.03
C CYS A 49 -10.77 -16.80 11.37
N VAL A 50 -10.93 -16.05 10.27
CA VAL A 50 -9.85 -15.37 9.57
C VAL A 50 -9.76 -13.95 10.08
N LEU A 51 -8.58 -13.59 10.57
CA LEU A 51 -8.24 -12.26 11.03
C LEU A 51 -7.32 -11.59 10.02
N GLU A 52 -7.59 -10.32 9.71
CA GLU A 52 -6.79 -9.54 8.77
C GLU A 52 -6.14 -8.37 9.49
N THR A 53 -4.82 -8.25 9.33
CA THR A 53 -4.00 -7.18 9.94
C THR A 53 -3.61 -6.14 8.90
N VAL A 54 -3.44 -4.88 9.30
CA VAL A 54 -3.05 -3.79 8.38
C VAL A 54 -1.65 -3.99 7.81
N LYS A 55 -0.76 -4.57 8.62
CA LYS A 55 0.62 -4.84 8.27
C LYS A 55 0.96 -6.30 8.52
N PRO A 56 1.94 -6.86 7.81
CA PRO A 56 2.45 -8.20 8.10
C PRO A 56 2.87 -8.33 9.56
N VAL A 57 2.54 -9.47 10.16
CA VAL A 57 2.91 -9.79 11.54
C VAL A 57 3.67 -11.11 11.50
N ALA A 58 4.83 -11.15 12.15
CA ALA A 58 5.54 -12.40 12.37
C ALA A 58 4.76 -13.26 13.37
N PHE A 59 4.46 -14.50 13.00
CA PHE A 59 3.79 -15.47 13.86
C PHE A 59 4.33 -16.87 13.64
N ASP A 60 4.12 -17.71 14.65
CA ASP A 60 4.32 -19.15 14.56
C ASP A 60 2.96 -19.85 14.57
N LEU A 61 2.86 -20.97 13.86
CA LEU A 61 1.68 -21.81 13.96
C LEU A 61 1.64 -22.50 15.32
N SER A 62 0.44 -22.65 15.89
CA SER A 62 0.30 -23.28 17.21
C SER A 62 0.74 -24.74 17.24
N ALA A 63 0.69 -25.40 16.08
CA ALA A 63 1.19 -26.76 15.88
C ALA A 63 2.73 -26.84 15.91
N GLU A 64 3.43 -25.75 15.57
CA GLU A 64 4.88 -25.67 15.54
C GLU A 64 5.42 -25.13 16.87
N ILE A 65 5.00 -23.91 17.26
CA ILE A 65 5.42 -23.26 18.50
C ILE A 65 4.20 -22.64 19.21
N ALA A 66 3.55 -23.45 20.04
CA ALA A 66 2.34 -23.06 20.77
C ALA A 66 2.50 -21.83 21.70
N GLN A 67 3.73 -21.51 22.13
CA GLN A 67 3.98 -20.39 23.04
C GLN A 67 3.89 -19.03 22.34
N THR A 68 4.40 -18.95 21.11
CA THR A 68 4.46 -17.74 20.29
C THR A 68 3.30 -17.64 19.31
N GLY A 69 2.62 -18.74 18.99
CA GLY A 69 1.38 -18.77 18.20
C GLY A 69 0.10 -18.41 18.95
N ARG A 70 0.19 -17.84 20.17
CA ARG A 70 -0.96 -17.40 20.98
C ARG A 70 -1.13 -15.89 20.94
N PHE A 71 -2.35 -15.43 20.67
CA PHE A 71 -2.67 -14.01 20.65
C PHE A 71 -3.85 -13.66 21.57
N VAL A 72 -3.99 -12.36 21.81
CA VAL A 72 -5.11 -11.77 22.52
C VAL A 72 -5.70 -10.64 21.69
N ILE A 73 -7.03 -10.58 21.60
CA ILE A 73 -7.78 -9.49 20.99
C ILE A 73 -8.21 -8.51 22.08
N ILE A 74 -7.97 -7.23 21.82
CA ILE A 74 -8.25 -6.14 22.75
C ILE A 74 -9.22 -5.17 22.07
N ASP A 75 -10.28 -4.81 22.79
CA ASP A 75 -11.29 -3.82 22.41
C ASP A 75 -11.35 -2.78 23.53
N ASN A 76 -11.03 -1.51 23.24
CA ASN A 76 -11.03 -0.41 24.22
C ASN A 76 -10.34 -0.75 25.56
N TYR A 77 -9.11 -1.25 25.50
CA TYR A 77 -8.29 -1.66 26.66
C TYR A 77 -8.80 -2.88 27.44
N GLN A 78 -9.88 -3.52 27.00
CA GLN A 78 -10.39 -4.75 27.58
C GLN A 78 -10.07 -5.94 26.68
N ILE A 79 -9.79 -7.10 27.30
CA ILE A 79 -9.59 -8.35 26.56
C ILE A 79 -10.94 -8.80 26.02
N ALA A 80 -11.08 -8.80 24.69
CA ALA A 80 -12.27 -9.23 23.99
C ALA A 80 -12.23 -10.73 23.61
N GLY A 81 -11.05 -11.33 23.53
CA GLY A 81 -10.86 -12.74 23.21
C GLY A 81 -9.40 -13.16 23.22
N GLY A 82 -9.14 -14.46 23.19
CA GLY A 82 -7.81 -15.04 23.05
C GLY A 82 -7.87 -16.24 22.13
N GLY A 83 -6.78 -16.50 21.42
CA GLY A 83 -6.76 -17.55 20.41
C GLY A 83 -5.36 -18.06 20.09
N VAL A 84 -5.34 -19.05 19.22
CA VAL A 84 -4.14 -19.66 18.65
C VAL A 84 -4.16 -19.53 17.13
N ILE A 85 -3.00 -19.41 16.51
CA ILE A 85 -2.87 -19.29 15.05
C ILE A 85 -2.78 -20.70 14.46
N LEU A 86 -3.76 -21.05 13.64
CA LEU A 86 -3.85 -22.38 13.03
C LEU A 86 -3.11 -22.45 11.70
N ASP A 87 -3.24 -21.41 10.88
CA ASP A 87 -2.65 -21.34 9.55
C ASP A 87 -2.43 -19.89 9.12
N ALA A 88 -1.59 -19.69 8.12
CA ALA A 88 -1.48 -18.46 7.36
C ALA A 88 -2.51 -18.50 6.24
N ALA A 89 -3.65 -17.82 6.39
CA ALA A 89 -4.62 -17.73 5.30
C ALA A 89 -4.01 -16.91 4.14
N PRO A 90 -3.73 -17.51 2.96
CA PRO A 90 -3.34 -16.73 1.80
C PRO A 90 -4.55 -15.88 1.40
N GLY A 91 -4.39 -14.56 1.42
CA GLY A 91 -5.48 -13.64 1.12
C GLY A 91 -6.09 -13.95 -0.25
N GLN A 92 -7.31 -14.50 -0.28
CA GLN A 92 -8.14 -14.49 -1.48
C GLN A 92 -8.71 -13.08 -1.65
N GLY A 93 -7.91 -12.16 -2.20
CA GLY A 93 -8.26 -10.75 -2.36
C GLY A 93 -8.33 -10.02 -1.02
N GLY A 94 -7.32 -9.20 -0.73
CA GLY A 94 -7.35 -8.33 0.44
C GLY A 94 -8.47 -7.30 0.35
N LEU A 95 -8.79 -6.67 1.49
CA LEU A 95 -9.81 -5.61 1.57
C LEU A 95 -9.60 -4.51 0.52
N ILE A 96 -8.34 -4.23 0.18
CA ILE A 96 -7.96 -3.17 -0.76
C ILE A 96 -8.29 -3.59 -2.20
N GLU A 97 -8.01 -4.83 -2.61
CA GLU A 97 -8.37 -5.33 -3.95
C GLU A 97 -9.89 -5.32 -4.16
N GLU A 98 -10.65 -5.74 -3.14
CA GLU A 98 -12.10 -5.72 -3.17
C GLU A 98 -12.63 -4.29 -3.30
N TYR A 99 -12.12 -3.38 -2.48
CA TYR A 99 -12.45 -1.97 -2.53
C TYR A 99 -12.12 -1.35 -3.91
N VAL A 100 -10.93 -1.61 -4.48
CA VAL A 100 -10.54 -1.11 -5.81
C VAL A 100 -11.44 -1.68 -6.90
N SER A 101 -11.80 -2.97 -6.82
CA SER A 101 -12.75 -3.59 -7.75
C SER A 101 -14.13 -2.93 -7.70
N GLN A 102 -14.64 -2.62 -6.50
CA GLN A 102 -15.90 -1.90 -6.33
C GLN A 102 -15.80 -0.46 -6.84
N ARG A 103 -14.70 0.25 -6.54
CA ARG A 103 -14.41 1.61 -7.04
C ARG A 103 -14.43 1.65 -8.56
N GLU A 104 -13.72 0.74 -9.23
CA GLU A 104 -13.67 0.68 -10.70
C GLU A 104 -15.03 0.38 -11.33
N LYS A 105 -15.85 -0.49 -10.71
CA LYS A 105 -17.23 -0.74 -11.16
C LYS A 105 -18.13 0.48 -11.02
N ALA A 106 -17.95 1.25 -9.95
CA ALA A 106 -18.67 2.49 -9.71
C ALA A 106 -18.16 3.65 -10.60
N TRP A 107 -16.95 3.55 -11.13
CA TRP A 107 -16.29 4.61 -11.89
C TRP A 107 -16.96 4.85 -13.25
N ARG A 108 -17.62 6.01 -13.40
CA ARG A 108 -18.24 6.41 -14.66
C ARG A 108 -17.22 7.06 -15.59
N ARG A 109 -16.64 6.28 -16.50
CA ARG A 109 -15.68 6.75 -17.52
C ARG A 109 -16.39 7.59 -18.60
N SER A 110 -15.70 8.61 -19.12
CA SER A 110 -16.13 9.35 -20.30
C SER A 110 -15.78 8.61 -21.60
N ARG A 111 -16.06 9.20 -22.77
CA ARG A 111 -15.62 8.66 -24.07
C ARG A 111 -14.11 8.83 -24.33
N ILE A 112 -13.43 9.62 -23.51
CA ILE A 112 -11.98 9.82 -23.58
C ILE A 112 -11.30 8.73 -22.76
N THR A 113 -10.64 7.79 -23.45
CA THR A 113 -9.92 6.67 -22.85
C THR A 113 -8.49 7.08 -22.45
N PRO A 114 -7.84 6.35 -21.53
CA PRO A 114 -6.42 6.56 -21.21
C PRO A 114 -5.51 6.50 -22.44
N ALA A 115 -5.81 5.62 -23.41
CA ALA A 115 -5.07 5.55 -24.68
C ALA A 115 -5.23 6.83 -25.52
N LEU A 116 -6.44 7.40 -25.62
CA LEU A 116 -6.67 8.65 -26.32
C LEU A 116 -5.97 9.84 -25.64
N ARG A 117 -5.96 9.87 -24.30
CA ARG A 117 -5.17 10.86 -23.55
C ARG A 117 -3.69 10.71 -23.86
N GLY A 118 -3.19 9.47 -23.87
CA GLY A 118 -1.79 9.23 -24.12
C GLY A 118 -1.33 9.63 -25.52
N LEU A 119 -2.15 9.35 -26.54
CA LEU A 119 -1.91 9.85 -27.90
C LEU A 119 -1.93 11.38 -27.95
N ARG A 120 -2.89 12.03 -27.29
CA ARG A 120 -3.03 13.49 -27.26
C ARG A 120 -1.86 14.19 -26.57
N HIS A 121 -1.33 13.60 -25.50
CA HIS A 121 -0.22 14.15 -24.73
C HIS A 121 1.16 13.65 -25.21
N GLY A 122 1.19 12.71 -26.15
CA GLY A 122 2.42 12.04 -26.59
C GLY A 122 3.13 11.28 -25.46
N GLN A 123 2.41 10.81 -24.43
CA GLN A 123 2.97 10.12 -23.28
C GLN A 123 2.02 9.05 -22.74
N ARG A 124 2.52 8.02 -22.07
CA ARG A 124 1.69 7.16 -21.21
C ARG A 124 1.85 7.63 -19.76
N SER A 125 0.72 7.74 -19.05
CA SER A 125 0.70 8.07 -17.64
C SER A 125 1.35 6.99 -16.78
N THR A 126 2.01 7.39 -15.70
CA THR A 126 2.57 6.47 -14.70
C THR A 126 2.80 7.20 -13.39
N LEU A 127 2.73 6.50 -12.28
CA LEU A 127 3.26 6.95 -10.99
C LEU A 127 4.76 6.61 -10.91
N VAL A 128 5.62 7.59 -10.69
CA VAL A 128 7.05 7.43 -10.43
C VAL A 128 7.29 7.61 -8.93
N ILE A 129 7.66 6.54 -8.25
CA ILE A 129 7.93 6.51 -6.81
C ILE A 129 9.44 6.54 -6.62
N ILE A 130 9.95 7.62 -6.03
CA ILE A 130 11.37 7.74 -5.66
C ILE A 130 11.49 7.45 -4.17
N ASN A 131 11.98 6.25 -3.85
CA ASN A 131 12.18 5.79 -2.48
C ASN A 131 13.64 5.90 -2.03
N GLY A 132 13.85 6.08 -0.72
CA GLY A 132 15.11 5.79 -0.06
C GLY A 132 15.26 6.46 1.31
N PRO A 133 16.44 6.43 1.94
CA PRO A 133 16.65 7.03 3.26
C PRO A 133 16.33 8.54 3.28
N ALA A 134 16.04 9.09 4.46
CA ALA A 134 15.92 10.53 4.62
C ALA A 134 17.23 11.22 4.18
N ASP A 135 17.11 12.45 3.68
CA ASP A 135 18.25 13.31 3.29
C ASP A 135 19.15 12.80 2.14
N THR A 136 18.69 11.84 1.33
CA THR A 136 19.41 11.37 0.13
C THR A 136 19.16 12.22 -1.13
N GLY A 137 18.56 13.40 -1.00
CA GLY A 137 18.32 14.32 -2.13
C GLY A 137 17.21 13.89 -3.10
N LYS A 138 16.32 12.96 -2.70
CA LYS A 138 15.22 12.45 -3.52
C LYS A 138 14.30 13.55 -4.06
N ALA A 139 13.95 14.52 -3.22
CA ALA A 139 13.11 15.65 -3.61
C ALA A 139 13.76 16.48 -4.70
N ASP A 140 15.07 16.74 -4.60
CA ASP A 140 15.80 17.48 -5.64
C ASP A 140 15.88 16.71 -6.96
N ILE A 141 16.02 15.38 -6.91
CA ILE A 141 15.93 14.53 -8.11
C ILE A 141 14.53 14.62 -8.71
N ALA A 142 13.48 14.56 -7.88
CA ALA A 142 12.10 14.68 -8.32
C ALA A 142 11.80 16.04 -8.97
N PHE A 143 12.27 17.14 -8.37
CA PHE A 143 12.13 18.49 -8.91
C PHE A 143 12.83 18.66 -10.26
N GLN A 144 14.07 18.18 -10.38
CA GLN A 144 14.80 18.26 -11.66
C GLN A 144 14.18 17.36 -12.74
N LEU A 145 13.64 16.19 -12.35
CA LEU A 145 12.91 15.32 -13.26
C LEU A 145 11.62 15.97 -13.76
N GLU A 146 10.83 16.57 -12.86
CA GLU A 146 9.62 17.32 -13.20
C GLU A 146 9.96 18.49 -14.14
N GLU A 147 10.93 19.32 -13.78
CA GLU A 147 11.34 20.49 -14.58
C GLU A 147 11.76 20.07 -15.99
N ARG A 148 12.54 18.99 -16.11
CA ARG A 148 12.98 18.48 -17.41
C ARG A 148 11.83 17.95 -18.25
N LEU A 149 10.96 17.11 -17.70
CA LEU A 149 9.79 16.58 -18.41
C LEU A 149 8.80 17.69 -18.80
N PHE A 150 8.61 18.67 -17.92
CA PHE A 150 7.76 19.83 -18.18
C PHE A 150 8.29 20.67 -19.36
N ASN A 151 9.60 20.93 -19.39
CA ASN A 151 10.26 21.64 -20.48
C ASN A 151 10.22 20.86 -21.81
N GLU A 152 10.10 19.53 -21.77
CA GLU A 152 9.85 18.67 -22.93
C GLU A 152 8.36 18.62 -23.36
N GLY A 153 7.49 19.42 -22.71
CA GLY A 153 6.06 19.51 -23.04
C GLY A 153 5.20 18.38 -22.46
N ARG A 154 5.74 17.58 -21.54
CA ARG A 154 5.04 16.46 -20.92
C ARG A 154 4.09 16.94 -19.82
N GLN A 155 2.98 16.22 -19.65
CA GLN A 155 2.06 16.41 -18.53
C GLN A 155 2.63 15.69 -17.30
N VAL A 156 3.35 16.43 -16.46
CA VAL A 156 4.03 15.92 -15.28
C VAL A 156 3.60 16.73 -14.05
N TYR A 157 3.59 16.08 -12.89
CA TYR A 157 3.32 16.76 -11.62
C TYR A 157 4.07 16.07 -10.49
N TYR A 158 4.72 16.84 -9.62
CA TYR A 158 5.28 16.36 -8.36
C TYR A 158 4.26 16.48 -7.22
N LEU A 159 3.92 15.33 -6.64
CA LEU A 159 3.11 15.23 -5.43
C LEU A 159 3.99 14.75 -4.27
N GLY A 160 4.64 15.71 -3.64
CA GLY A 160 5.35 15.52 -2.37
C GLY A 160 4.53 16.00 -1.19
N VAL A 161 4.56 15.25 -0.10
CA VAL A 161 4.18 15.75 1.22
C VAL A 161 5.44 15.78 2.06
N ASP A 162 5.70 16.92 2.68
CA ASP A 162 6.83 17.04 3.59
C ASP A 162 6.66 16.04 4.73
N ASN A 163 7.67 15.21 4.99
CA ASN A 163 7.60 14.16 6.03
C ASN A 163 7.32 14.77 7.42
N SER A 164 7.62 16.07 7.60
CA SER A 164 7.27 16.86 8.78
C SER A 164 5.75 16.93 9.02
N LEU A 165 4.92 16.96 7.97
CA LEU A 165 3.46 16.98 8.08
C LEU A 165 2.89 15.62 8.51
N LEU A 166 3.63 14.52 8.30
CA LEU A 166 3.31 13.20 8.82
C LEU A 166 3.73 13.03 10.30
N ALA A 167 4.67 13.85 10.78
CA ALA A 167 5.26 13.77 12.11
C ALA A 167 4.61 14.69 13.17
N ILE A 168 3.72 15.62 12.79
CA ILE A 168 3.01 16.48 13.76
C ILE A 168 1.81 15.72 14.31
N GLY A 169 2.07 14.86 15.29
CA GLY A 169 1.03 14.12 16.00
C GLY A 169 1.60 13.21 17.08
N GLY A 170 2.14 13.79 18.16
CA GLY A 170 2.67 13.09 19.34
C GLY A 170 1.61 12.37 20.20
N GLN A 171 0.67 11.67 19.57
CA GLN A 171 -0.29 10.75 20.19
C GLN A 171 -0.13 9.40 19.47
N SER A 172 -0.27 8.27 20.16
CA SER A 172 -0.22 6.92 19.56
C SER A 172 -1.04 6.85 18.26
N GLY A 173 -0.38 6.97 17.10
CA GLY A 173 -1.06 7.24 15.84
C GLY A 173 -0.18 7.57 14.63
N ALA A 174 1.14 7.73 14.78
CA ALA A 174 2.05 7.98 13.66
C ALA A 174 2.00 6.88 12.57
N ASP A 175 1.95 5.60 12.95
CA ASP A 175 1.75 4.48 12.02
C ASP A 175 0.44 4.65 11.22
N ASN A 176 -0.67 5.00 11.90
CA ASN A 176 -1.95 5.21 11.22
C ASN A 176 -1.91 6.41 10.25
N LEU A 177 -1.13 7.45 10.55
CA LEU A 177 -0.99 8.61 9.67
C LEU A 177 -0.21 8.27 8.40
N ARG A 178 0.80 7.42 8.51
CA ARG A 178 1.57 6.92 7.36
C ARG A 178 0.72 5.99 6.48
N ASP A 179 -0.01 5.06 7.07
CA ASP A 179 -0.94 4.18 6.34
C ASP A 179 -2.00 5.01 5.58
N GLU A 180 -2.60 5.99 6.24
CA GLU A 180 -3.58 6.89 5.63
C GLU A 180 -2.96 7.77 4.54
N TYR A 181 -1.70 8.19 4.69
CA TYR A 181 -0.96 8.89 3.65
C TYR A 181 -0.76 8.01 2.41
N ILE A 182 -0.26 6.79 2.58
CA ILE A 182 -0.08 5.84 1.47
C ILE A 182 -1.43 5.57 0.79
N ARG A 183 -2.51 5.43 1.57
CA ARG A 183 -3.87 5.25 1.03
C ARG A 183 -4.32 6.45 0.19
N ARG A 184 -4.17 7.67 0.70
CA ARG A 184 -4.54 8.90 -0.03
C ARG A 184 -3.67 9.12 -1.25
N LEU A 185 -2.37 8.82 -1.15
CA LEU A 185 -1.44 8.91 -2.26
C LEU A 185 -1.85 7.94 -3.37
N GLY A 186 -2.23 6.70 -3.04
CA GLY A 186 -2.72 5.73 -4.02
C GLY A 186 -3.97 6.19 -4.75
N GLU A 187 -4.97 6.69 -4.03
CA GLU A 187 -6.20 7.22 -4.65
C GLU A 187 -5.95 8.44 -5.53
N THR A 188 -5.11 9.35 -5.04
CA THR A 188 -4.73 10.54 -5.80
C THR A 188 -3.94 10.13 -7.05
N SER A 189 -3.04 9.15 -6.92
CA SER A 189 -2.25 8.62 -8.03
C SER A 189 -3.14 7.98 -9.09
N HIS A 190 -4.19 7.26 -8.70
CA HIS A 190 -5.19 6.75 -9.63
C HIS A 190 -5.83 7.88 -10.46
N LEU A 191 -6.23 8.99 -9.82
CA LEU A 191 -6.83 10.14 -10.52
C LEU A 191 -5.88 10.78 -11.53
N PHE A 192 -4.63 11.04 -11.12
CA PHE A 192 -3.63 11.66 -11.99
C PHE A 192 -3.23 10.76 -13.15
N THR A 193 -3.04 9.46 -12.89
CA THR A 193 -2.71 8.52 -13.95
C THR A 193 -3.86 8.34 -14.92
N ASP A 194 -5.12 8.25 -14.47
CA ASP A 194 -6.29 8.24 -15.38
C ASP A 194 -6.42 9.54 -16.19
N ALA A 195 -6.05 10.68 -15.60
CA ALA A 195 -6.03 11.97 -16.29
C ALA A 195 -4.93 12.08 -17.36
N GLY A 196 -3.95 11.17 -17.38
CA GLY A 196 -2.87 11.11 -18.37
C GLY A 196 -1.53 11.67 -17.89
N PHE A 197 -1.36 11.93 -16.58
CA PHE A 197 -0.14 12.53 -16.03
C PHE A 197 0.95 11.50 -15.71
N ILE A 198 2.21 11.94 -15.80
CA ILE A 198 3.34 11.30 -15.11
C ILE A 198 3.39 11.94 -13.72
N LEU A 199 2.93 11.22 -12.71
CA LEU A 199 2.92 11.69 -11.33
C LEU A 199 4.22 11.27 -10.65
N ILE A 200 4.95 12.19 -10.04
CA ILE A 200 6.19 11.90 -9.32
C ILE A 200 5.93 12.08 -7.84
N THR A 201 6.36 11.12 -7.02
CA THR A 201 6.28 11.20 -5.56
C THR A 201 7.58 10.71 -4.93
N THR A 202 7.90 11.23 -3.75
CA THR A 202 9.04 10.75 -2.95
C THR A 202 8.54 10.19 -1.64
N ILE A 203 9.04 9.02 -1.25
CA ILE A 203 8.69 8.39 0.02
C ILE A 203 9.99 7.98 0.71
N SER A 204 10.08 8.19 2.02
CA SER A 204 11.25 7.76 2.79
C SER A 204 11.02 6.38 3.39
N ASN A 205 12.02 5.49 3.26
CA ASN A 205 12.03 4.12 3.80
C ASN A 205 10.72 3.37 3.51
N LEU A 206 10.33 3.28 2.24
CA LEU A 206 9.14 2.56 1.81
C LEU A 206 9.33 1.06 2.04
N GLU A 207 8.34 0.42 2.66
CA GLU A 207 8.33 -1.03 2.90
C GLU A 207 7.52 -1.77 1.83
N ASP A 208 7.81 -3.05 1.62
CA ASP A 208 7.16 -3.90 0.60
C ASP A 208 5.62 -3.91 0.73
N TYR A 209 5.10 -3.96 1.96
CA TYR A 209 3.65 -3.95 2.18
C TYR A 209 3.02 -2.60 1.80
N GLU A 210 3.67 -1.48 2.11
CA GLU A 210 3.20 -0.14 1.75
C GLU A 210 3.18 0.04 0.24
N LEU A 211 4.23 -0.46 -0.42
CA LEU A 211 4.33 -0.44 -1.86
C LEU A 211 3.24 -1.29 -2.50
N ASN A 212 2.92 -2.48 -1.96
CA ASN A 212 1.80 -3.29 -2.45
C ASN A 212 0.46 -2.56 -2.31
N ILE A 213 0.18 -1.95 -1.16
CA ILE A 213 -1.02 -1.11 -0.96
C ILE A 213 -1.11 -0.01 -2.01
N LEU A 214 0.00 0.73 -2.20
CA LEU A 214 0.07 1.84 -3.15
C LEU A 214 -0.19 1.38 -4.60
N LYS A 215 0.38 0.24 -4.99
CA LYS A 215 0.20 -0.38 -6.32
C LYS A 215 -1.25 -0.80 -6.53
N THR A 216 -1.85 -1.50 -5.55
CA THR A 216 -3.25 -1.94 -5.65
C THR A 216 -4.17 -0.74 -5.79
N LEU A 217 -3.99 0.31 -4.97
CA LEU A 217 -4.82 1.52 -5.03
C LEU A 217 -4.65 2.33 -6.32
N THR A 218 -3.45 2.36 -6.89
CA THR A 218 -3.16 3.07 -8.15
C THR A 218 -3.77 2.37 -9.37
N SER A 219 -3.98 1.05 -9.28
CA SER A 219 -4.60 0.24 -10.36
C SER A 219 -5.88 0.87 -10.90
N PRO A 220 -6.14 0.85 -12.23
CA PRO A 220 -5.35 0.21 -13.28
C PRO A 220 -4.17 1.07 -13.77
N GLY A 221 -3.86 2.18 -13.10
CA GLY A 221 -2.71 3.01 -13.45
C GLY A 221 -1.38 2.28 -13.25
N ASP A 222 -0.43 2.57 -14.14
CA ASP A 222 0.92 2.02 -14.05
C ASP A 222 1.76 2.74 -12.99
N TYR A 223 2.82 2.08 -12.55
CA TYR A 223 3.80 2.63 -11.63
C TYR A 223 5.24 2.26 -12.05
N LEU A 224 6.19 2.96 -11.45
CA LEU A 224 7.62 2.72 -11.59
C LEU A 224 8.31 3.08 -10.27
N VAL A 225 9.21 2.22 -9.79
CA VAL A 225 9.93 2.40 -8.52
C VAL A 225 11.41 2.67 -8.77
N VAL A 226 11.88 3.82 -8.26
CA VAL A 226 13.27 4.24 -8.28
C VAL A 226 13.78 4.25 -6.84
N SER A 227 14.80 3.44 -6.54
CA SER A 227 15.46 3.41 -5.23
C SER A 227 16.72 4.26 -5.23
N VAL A 228 16.88 5.12 -4.22
CA VAL A 228 18.08 5.95 -4.00
C VAL A 228 18.79 5.43 -2.75
N ASP A 229 19.93 4.76 -2.93
CA ASP A 229 20.73 4.11 -1.87
C ASP A 229 19.94 3.17 -0.93
N ASP A 230 18.75 2.70 -1.32
CA ASP A 230 17.90 1.86 -0.47
C ASP A 230 17.85 0.41 -0.94
N HIS A 231 17.87 -0.48 0.05
CA HIS A 231 17.78 -1.92 -0.09
C HIS A 231 16.65 -2.52 0.78
N ASN A 232 15.78 -1.67 1.36
CA ASN A 232 14.63 -2.13 2.15
C ASN A 232 13.54 -2.81 1.32
N LEU A 233 13.45 -2.45 0.03
CA LEU A 233 12.52 -3.08 -0.89
C LEU A 233 13.13 -4.35 -1.48
N SER A 234 12.32 -5.39 -1.64
CA SER A 234 12.74 -6.59 -2.38
C SER A 234 13.14 -6.24 -3.82
N ASP A 235 14.20 -6.87 -4.33
CA ASP A 235 14.77 -6.56 -5.66
C ASP A 235 13.73 -6.63 -6.80
N ASP A 236 12.75 -7.54 -6.68
CA ASP A 236 11.66 -7.70 -7.66
C ASP A 236 10.76 -6.46 -7.79
N PHE A 237 10.77 -5.56 -6.80
CA PHE A 237 9.96 -4.36 -6.80
C PHE A 237 10.66 -3.11 -7.34
N VAL A 238 11.98 -3.14 -7.48
CA VAL A 238 12.78 -1.95 -7.83
C VAL A 238 13.11 -1.96 -9.31
N ASP A 239 12.69 -0.91 -10.03
CA ASP A 239 12.94 -0.80 -11.47
C ASP A 239 14.27 -0.12 -11.80
N LEU A 240 14.77 0.73 -10.90
CA LEU A 240 16.05 1.44 -11.03
C LEU A 240 16.66 1.72 -9.65
N ILE A 241 17.96 1.46 -9.51
CA ILE A 241 18.76 1.87 -8.35
C ILE A 241 19.66 3.03 -8.76
N ILE A 242 19.64 4.09 -7.96
CA ILE A 242 20.42 5.32 -8.14
C ILE A 242 21.33 5.50 -6.92
N ASP A 243 22.57 5.92 -7.19
CA ASP A 243 23.56 6.28 -6.16
C ASP A 243 23.43 7.77 -5.84
N SER A 244 23.15 8.12 -4.58
CA SER A 244 22.97 9.53 -4.17
C SER A 244 24.23 10.39 -4.32
N LYS A 245 25.41 9.76 -4.41
CA LYS A 245 26.69 10.47 -4.59
C LYS A 245 26.90 10.96 -6.01
N LYS A 246 26.12 10.45 -6.97
CA LYS A 246 26.18 10.90 -8.35
C LYS A 246 25.53 12.27 -8.51
N GLU A 247 25.95 12.98 -9.54
CA GLU A 247 25.32 14.24 -9.91
C GLU A 247 23.84 14.00 -10.26
N LYS A 248 22.95 14.82 -9.70
CA LYS A 248 21.49 14.67 -9.87
C LYS A 248 21.06 14.65 -11.33
N ALA A 249 21.75 15.38 -12.21
CA ALA A 249 21.50 15.37 -13.65
C ALA A 249 21.68 13.98 -14.28
N VAL A 250 22.66 13.19 -13.80
CA VAL A 250 22.89 11.82 -14.25
C VAL A 250 21.74 10.92 -13.79
N SER A 251 21.33 11.05 -12.52
CA SER A 251 20.19 10.33 -11.95
C SER A 251 18.90 10.58 -12.73
N VAL A 252 18.60 11.85 -13.03
CA VAL A 252 17.45 12.25 -13.85
C VAL A 252 17.52 11.65 -15.26
N ALA A 253 18.69 11.67 -15.90
CA ALA A 253 18.87 11.08 -17.22
C ALA A 253 18.62 9.55 -17.22
N GLN A 254 19.01 8.84 -16.16
CA GLN A 254 18.72 7.42 -15.99
C GLN A 254 17.21 7.14 -15.84
N ILE A 255 16.49 7.98 -15.08
CA ILE A 255 15.04 7.85 -14.92
C ILE A 255 14.33 8.07 -16.26
N ILE A 256 14.70 9.13 -16.99
CA ILE A 256 14.12 9.42 -18.32
C ILE A 256 14.41 8.29 -19.30
N TYR A 257 15.65 7.78 -19.33
CA TYR A 257 15.99 6.63 -20.17
C TYR A 257 15.10 5.41 -19.86
N LEU A 258 14.84 5.13 -18.58
CA LEU A 258 13.95 4.05 -18.18
C LEU A 258 12.50 4.32 -18.61
N LEU A 259 12.01 5.56 -18.46
CA LEU A 259 10.67 5.95 -18.92
C LEU A 259 10.50 5.77 -20.44
N THR A 260 11.49 6.17 -21.23
CA THR A 260 11.51 5.94 -22.68
C THR A 260 11.55 4.44 -23.01
N LYS A 261 12.43 3.68 -22.34
CA LYS A 261 12.55 2.23 -22.53
C LYS A 261 11.25 1.48 -22.23
N ARG A 262 10.47 1.94 -21.24
CA ARG A 262 9.14 1.41 -20.89
C ARG A 262 7.98 2.06 -21.65
N GLN A 263 8.27 2.81 -22.70
CA GLN A 263 7.31 3.47 -23.59
C GLN A 263 6.34 4.43 -22.88
N TYR A 264 6.75 5.02 -21.75
CA TYR A 264 6.03 6.14 -21.15
C TYR A 264 6.25 7.44 -21.93
N LEU A 265 7.40 7.55 -22.60
CA LEU A 265 7.77 8.68 -23.43
C LEU A 265 8.03 8.17 -24.87
N PRO A 266 6.98 7.97 -25.69
CA PRO A 266 7.15 7.57 -27.08
C PRO A 266 7.86 8.66 -27.89
N ASP A 267 8.79 8.24 -28.76
CA ASP A 267 9.61 9.14 -29.59
C ASP A 267 8.84 9.81 -30.74
N TYR A 268 7.59 9.40 -31.00
CA TYR A 268 6.76 9.96 -32.08
C TYR A 268 5.27 9.96 -31.70
N SER A 269 4.66 11.14 -31.71
CA SER A 269 3.21 11.31 -31.89
C SER A 269 2.99 11.80 -33.32
N ILE A 270 2.42 10.94 -34.18
CA ILE A 270 2.00 11.27 -35.55
C ILE A 270 0.87 12.32 -35.52
#